data_AF-A0A848STZ1-F1
#
_entry.id   AF-A0A848STZ1-F1
#
_cell.length_a   1.000
_cell.length_b   1.000
_cell.length_c   1.000
_cell.angle_alpha   90.00
_cell.angle_beta   90.00
_cell.angle_gamma   90.00
#
_symmetry.space_group_name_H-M   'P 1'
#
loop_
_entity.id
_entity.type
_entity.pdbx_description
1 polymer ?
#
loop_
_entity_poly.entity_id
_entity_poly.type
_entity_poly.pdbx_seq_one_letter_code
_entity_poly.pdbx_strand_id
1 'polypeptide(L)'
;MSVKDRATEVSENVRDSYRATKAKAEETYEAAAARTGEFYAGARERAGVAGERTAAAVKSNPIAAVVGGLGIGMLLGALLPRSRREAEMLGPYGSKITDRARDAANAARAVGEEKLDELGFVKDNARETAKKLMDTAKEAANEASSAAAEKARGSE
;
A
#
# COMPACT_ATOMS: atom_id res chain seq x y z
N MET A 1 43.60 30.92 22.29
CA MET A 1 42.76 29.73 22.04
C MET A 1 42.89 29.40 20.56
N SER A 2 43.68 28.37 20.23
CA SER A 2 44.06 28.08 18.84
C SER A 2 42.92 27.39 18.09
N VAL A 3 42.82 27.63 16.78
CA VAL A 3 41.85 26.98 15.89
C VAL A 3 41.98 25.45 15.92
N LYS A 4 43.17 24.95 16.27
CA LYS A 4 43.45 23.52 16.50
C LYS A 4 42.80 22.95 17.77
N ASP A 5 42.67 23.73 18.84
CA ASP A 5 42.08 23.26 20.10
C ASP A 5 40.57 23.04 19.91
N ARG A 6 39.89 23.99 19.24
CA ARG A 6 38.46 23.85 18.88
C ARG A 6 38.22 22.70 17.90
N ALA A 7 39.12 22.46 16.96
CA ALA A 7 38.98 21.36 16.01
C ALA A 7 39.04 19.98 16.72
N THR A 8 39.84 19.88 17.78
CA THR A 8 40.00 18.64 18.55
C THR A 8 38.78 18.37 19.42
N GLU A 9 38.29 19.39 20.14
CA GLU A 9 37.10 19.29 20.99
C GLU A 9 35.82 18.98 20.19
N VAL A 10 35.67 19.60 19.01
CA VAL A 10 34.56 19.30 18.09
C VAL A 10 34.66 17.88 17.54
N SER A 11 35.87 17.40 17.22
CA SER A 11 36.07 16.04 16.72
C SER A 11 35.73 14.98 17.77
N GLU A 12 35.97 15.23 19.06
CA GLU A 12 35.65 14.29 20.14
C GLU A 12 34.15 14.21 20.40
N ASN A 13 33.47 15.36 20.53
CA ASN A 13 32.01 15.41 20.70
C ASN A 13 31.24 14.76 19.54
N VAL A 14 31.73 14.93 18.31
CA VAL A 14 31.16 14.28 17.13
C VAL A 14 31.33 12.76 17.21
N ARG A 15 32.48 12.27 17.68
CA ARG A 15 32.76 10.83 17.78
C ARG A 15 31.89 10.14 18.82
N ASP A 16 31.69 10.77 19.96
CA ASP A 16 30.87 10.21 21.04
C ASP A 16 29.38 10.27 20.69
N SER A 17 28.92 11.36 20.07
CA SER A 17 27.56 11.46 19.53
C SER A 17 27.29 10.41 18.45
N TYR A 18 28.27 10.11 17.60
CA TYR A 18 28.15 9.08 16.58
C TYR A 18 28.08 7.67 17.17
N ARG A 19 28.88 7.38 18.21
CA ARG A 19 28.84 6.09 18.91
C ARG A 19 27.52 5.86 19.65
N ALA A 20 27.02 6.88 20.35
CA ALA A 20 25.74 6.81 21.05
C ALA A 20 24.56 6.61 20.08
N THR A 21 24.60 7.27 18.92
CA THR A 21 23.56 7.12 17.89
C THR A 21 23.63 5.76 17.22
N LYS A 22 24.85 5.25 16.96
CA LYS A 22 25.04 3.93 16.35
C LYS A 22 24.54 2.80 17.28
N ALA A 23 24.84 2.87 18.57
CA ALA A 23 24.38 1.86 19.53
C ALA A 23 22.84 1.81 19.63
N LYS A 24 22.19 2.97 19.68
CA LYS A 24 20.71 3.07 19.75
C LYS A 24 20.04 2.67 18.43
N ALA A 25 20.70 2.94 17.30
CA ALA A 25 20.25 2.51 15.99
C ALA A 25 20.36 0.98 15.82
N GLU A 26 21.44 0.35 16.27
CA GLU A 26 21.61 -1.12 16.21
C GLU A 26 20.54 -1.84 17.06
N GLU A 27 20.26 -1.36 18.28
CA GLU A 27 19.24 -1.94 19.15
C GLU A 27 17.81 -1.83 18.57
N THR A 28 17.48 -0.69 17.96
CA THR A 28 16.17 -0.50 17.30
C THR A 28 16.08 -1.24 15.96
N TYR A 29 17.18 -1.41 15.24
CA TYR A 29 17.24 -2.20 14.00
C TYR A 29 17.07 -3.69 14.28
N GLU A 30 17.70 -4.25 15.31
CA GLU A 30 17.56 -5.67 15.65
C GLU A 30 16.13 -5.99 16.10
N ALA A 31 15.53 -5.13 16.94
CA ALA A 31 14.13 -5.31 17.35
C ALA A 31 13.14 -5.20 16.18
N ALA A 32 13.40 -4.28 15.23
CA ALA A 32 12.60 -4.15 14.01
C ALA A 32 12.83 -5.34 13.07
N ALA A 33 14.07 -5.77 12.88
CA ALA A 33 14.45 -6.90 12.02
C ALA A 33 13.85 -8.21 12.52
N ALA A 34 13.89 -8.47 13.84
CA ALA A 34 13.26 -9.62 14.46
C ALA A 34 11.74 -9.64 14.23
N ARG A 35 11.06 -8.50 14.47
CA ARG A 35 9.62 -8.35 14.17
C ARG A 35 9.29 -8.54 12.69
N THR A 36 10.13 -8.02 11.80
CA THR A 36 9.91 -8.20 10.36
C THR A 36 10.12 -9.64 9.93
N GLY A 37 11.07 -10.38 10.51
CA GLY A 37 11.31 -11.79 10.17
C GLY A 37 10.12 -12.68 10.52
N GLU A 38 9.57 -12.54 11.73
CA GLU A 38 8.40 -13.31 12.18
C GLU A 38 7.13 -12.93 11.41
N PHE A 39 6.92 -11.63 11.18
CA PHE A 39 5.78 -11.15 10.41
C PHE A 39 5.87 -11.57 8.94
N TYR A 40 7.06 -11.56 8.34
CA TYR A 40 7.29 -11.97 6.96
C TYR A 40 7.12 -13.48 6.76
N ALA A 41 7.60 -14.30 7.69
CA ALA A 41 7.38 -15.75 7.65
C ALA A 41 5.89 -16.08 7.73
N GLY A 42 5.18 -15.49 8.69
CA GLY A 42 3.73 -15.67 8.84
C GLY A 42 2.92 -15.06 7.70
N ALA A 43 3.39 -13.98 7.08
CA ALA A 43 2.77 -13.39 5.90
C ALA A 43 2.97 -14.27 4.66
N ARG A 44 4.16 -14.85 4.46
CA ARG A 44 4.47 -15.72 3.32
C ARG A 44 3.63 -16.99 3.34
N GLU A 45 3.49 -17.62 4.51
CA GLU A 45 2.67 -18.82 4.66
C GLU A 45 1.19 -18.52 4.37
N ARG A 46 0.65 -17.44 4.95
CA ARG A 46 -0.72 -16.99 4.68
C ARG A 46 -0.93 -16.57 3.24
N ALA A 47 0.06 -15.93 2.61
CA ALA A 47 0.02 -15.54 1.21
C ALA A 47 0.06 -16.75 0.29
N GLY A 48 0.77 -17.83 0.65
CA GLY A 48 0.74 -19.10 -0.09
C GLY A 48 -0.65 -19.72 -0.10
N VAL A 49 -1.23 -19.91 1.08
CA VAL A 49 -2.59 -20.48 1.24
C VAL A 49 -3.66 -19.57 0.61
N ALA A 50 -3.54 -18.25 0.79
CA ALA A 50 -4.44 -17.29 0.15
C ALA A 50 -4.26 -17.31 -1.37
N GLY A 51 -3.04 -17.39 -1.88
CA GLY A 51 -2.74 -17.45 -3.31
C GLY A 51 -3.36 -18.66 -4.00
N GLU A 52 -3.28 -19.85 -3.39
CA GLU A 52 -3.93 -21.06 -3.91
C GLU A 52 -5.46 -20.90 -3.96
N ARG A 53 -6.06 -20.35 -2.90
CA ARG A 53 -7.52 -20.08 -2.84
C ARG A 53 -7.94 -18.99 -3.82
N THR A 54 -7.14 -17.95 -3.96
CA THR A 54 -7.37 -16.86 -4.91
C THR A 54 -7.25 -17.38 -6.33
N ALA A 55 -6.30 -18.26 -6.66
CA ALA A 55 -6.22 -18.86 -7.99
C ALA A 55 -7.49 -19.64 -8.35
N ALA A 56 -8.05 -20.40 -7.39
CA ALA A 56 -9.33 -21.08 -7.56
C ALA A 56 -10.50 -20.08 -7.70
N ALA A 57 -10.52 -19.01 -6.90
CA ALA A 57 -11.57 -17.99 -6.91
C ALA A 57 -11.54 -17.08 -8.15
N VAL A 58 -10.36 -16.78 -8.69
CA VAL A 58 -10.18 -16.01 -9.94
C VAL A 58 -10.74 -16.82 -11.11
N LYS A 59 -10.52 -18.14 -11.12
CA LYS A 59 -11.04 -19.04 -12.14
C LYS A 59 -12.57 -19.16 -12.10
N SER A 60 -13.18 -19.08 -10.90
CA SER A 60 -14.63 -19.16 -10.74
C SER A 60 -15.35 -17.83 -10.91
N ASN A 61 -14.71 -16.70 -10.56
CA ASN A 61 -15.27 -15.36 -10.71
C ASN A 61 -14.20 -14.33 -11.14
N PRO A 62 -13.95 -14.19 -12.45
CA PRO A 62 -12.93 -13.26 -12.95
C PRO A 62 -13.27 -11.79 -12.65
N ILE A 63 -14.56 -11.42 -12.58
CA ILE A 63 -14.98 -10.05 -12.27
C ILE A 63 -14.59 -9.69 -10.83
N ALA A 64 -14.81 -10.60 -9.87
CA ALA A 64 -14.41 -10.39 -8.48
C ALA A 64 -12.89 -10.21 -8.34
N ALA A 65 -12.10 -10.91 -9.15
CA ALA A 65 -10.65 -10.74 -9.18
C ALA A 65 -10.24 -9.34 -9.66
N VAL A 66 -10.88 -8.81 -10.71
CA VAL A 66 -10.59 -7.44 -11.19
C VAL A 66 -10.96 -6.40 -10.14
N VAL A 67 -12.16 -6.50 -9.54
CA VAL A 67 -12.61 -5.56 -8.50
C VAL A 67 -11.71 -5.66 -7.25
N GLY A 68 -11.38 -6.87 -6.82
CA GLY A 68 -10.50 -7.11 -5.67
C GLY A 68 -9.07 -6.60 -5.92
N GLY A 69 -8.52 -6.85 -7.11
CA GLY A 69 -7.20 -6.36 -7.51
C GLY A 69 -7.13 -4.84 -7.56
N LEU A 70 -8.16 -4.18 -8.10
CA LEU A 70 -8.26 -2.71 -8.10
C LEU A 70 -8.37 -2.16 -6.67
N GLY A 71 -9.20 -2.76 -5.82
CA GLY A 71 -9.35 -2.35 -4.42
C GLY A 71 -8.03 -2.44 -3.66
N ILE A 72 -7.33 -3.57 -3.77
CA ILE A 72 -6.00 -3.76 -3.16
C ILE A 72 -4.99 -2.77 -3.74
N GLY A 73 -4.97 -2.58 -5.05
CA GLY A 73 -4.08 -1.63 -5.72
C GLY A 73 -4.29 -0.19 -5.26
N MET A 74 -5.55 0.25 -5.10
CA MET A 74 -5.88 1.57 -4.58
C MET A 74 -5.49 1.72 -3.11
N LEU A 75 -5.75 0.71 -2.28
CA LEU A 75 -5.34 0.73 -0.88
C LEU A 75 -3.82 0.85 -0.75
N LEU A 76 -3.07 0.04 -1.48
CA LEU A 76 -1.60 0.12 -1.51
C LEU A 76 -1.13 1.47 -2.03
N GLY A 77 -1.72 1.97 -3.12
CA GLY A 77 -1.37 3.28 -3.69
C GLY A 77 -1.70 4.46 -2.78
N ALA A 78 -2.78 4.38 -2.01
CA ALA A 78 -3.19 5.42 -1.06
C ALA A 78 -2.36 5.37 0.24
N LEU A 79 -1.95 4.17 0.67
CA LEU A 79 -1.19 3.98 1.91
C LEU A 79 0.31 4.19 1.73
N LEU A 80 0.84 4.11 0.51
CA LEU A 80 2.27 4.31 0.24
C LEU A 80 2.59 5.82 0.13
N PRO A 81 3.25 6.43 1.14
CA PRO A 81 3.59 7.84 1.09
C PRO A 81 4.70 8.07 0.05
N ARG A 82 4.58 9.16 -0.74
CA ARG A 82 5.64 9.56 -1.67
C ARG A 82 6.96 9.71 -0.92
N SER A 83 7.94 8.89 -1.27
CA SER A 83 9.26 8.90 -0.63
C SER A 83 10.06 10.12 -1.09
N ARG A 84 10.83 10.75 -0.18
CA ARG A 84 11.73 11.86 -0.56
C ARG A 84 12.79 11.42 -1.58
N ARG A 85 13.25 10.17 -1.49
CA ARG A 85 14.19 9.58 -2.46
C ARG A 85 13.55 9.35 -3.83
N GLU A 86 12.27 9.00 -3.86
CA GLU A 86 11.51 8.99 -5.11
C GLU A 86 11.36 10.40 -5.67
N ALA A 87 11.05 11.40 -4.84
CA ALA A 87 10.91 12.78 -5.31
C ALA A 87 12.24 13.34 -5.85
N GLU A 88 13.38 12.98 -5.25
CA GLU A 88 14.70 13.47 -5.66
C GLU A 88 15.26 12.73 -6.88
N MET A 89 15.12 11.40 -6.94
CA MET A 89 15.61 10.59 -8.06
C MET A 89 14.64 10.54 -9.24
N LEU A 90 13.34 10.49 -8.97
CA LEU A 90 12.29 10.45 -9.99
C LEU A 90 11.73 11.84 -10.29
N GLY A 91 12.00 12.88 -9.49
CA GLY A 91 11.56 14.25 -9.75
C GLY A 91 11.87 14.73 -11.18
N PRO A 92 13.12 14.56 -11.68
CA PRO A 92 13.49 14.91 -13.06
C PRO A 92 12.76 14.07 -14.13
N TYR A 93 12.30 12.87 -13.78
CA TYR A 93 11.63 11.93 -14.67
C TYR A 93 10.12 11.80 -14.38
N GLY A 94 9.59 12.60 -13.46
CA GLY A 94 8.26 12.42 -12.90
C GLY A 94 7.17 12.64 -13.93
N SER A 95 7.39 13.58 -14.85
CA SER A 95 6.55 13.78 -16.04
C SER A 95 6.52 12.52 -16.89
N LYS A 96 7.67 11.97 -17.27
CA LYS A 96 7.75 10.73 -18.09
C LYS A 96 7.10 9.52 -17.42
N ILE A 97 7.18 9.41 -16.10
CA ILE A 97 6.53 8.33 -15.33
C ILE A 97 5.02 8.53 -15.35
N THR A 98 4.57 9.77 -15.15
CA THR A 98 3.15 10.14 -15.17
C THR A 98 2.55 9.94 -16.56
N ASP A 99 3.27 10.34 -17.61
CA ASP A 99 2.88 10.16 -19.00
C ASP A 99 2.75 8.67 -19.31
N ARG A 100 3.75 7.85 -18.95
CA ARG A 100 3.66 6.39 -19.11
C ARG A 100 2.52 5.75 -18.31
N ALA A 101 2.29 6.21 -17.07
CA ALA A 101 1.18 5.73 -16.27
C ALA A 101 -0.17 6.09 -16.92
N ARG A 102 -0.27 7.28 -17.50
CA ARG A 102 -1.45 7.75 -18.22
C ARG A 102 -1.67 6.97 -19.52
N ASP A 103 -0.60 6.73 -20.29
CA ASP A 103 -0.64 5.92 -21.51
C ASP A 103 -1.07 4.48 -21.20
N ALA A 104 -0.49 3.87 -20.17
CA ALA A 104 -0.90 2.54 -19.71
C ALA A 104 -2.37 2.52 -19.26
N ALA A 105 -2.83 3.53 -18.52
CA ALA A 105 -4.22 3.64 -18.10
C ALA A 105 -5.18 3.82 -19.29
N ASN A 106 -4.80 4.61 -20.29
CA ASN A 106 -5.57 4.80 -21.52
C ASN A 106 -5.63 3.51 -22.34
N ALA A 107 -4.51 2.80 -22.48
CA ALA A 107 -4.46 1.51 -23.17
C ALA A 107 -5.34 0.46 -22.46
N ALA A 108 -5.24 0.38 -21.13
CA ALA A 108 -6.09 -0.50 -20.33
C ALA A 108 -7.57 -0.17 -20.47
N ARG A 109 -7.93 1.13 -20.54
CA ARG A 109 -9.31 1.57 -20.82
C ARG A 109 -9.78 1.13 -22.20
N ALA A 110 -8.98 1.36 -23.24
CA ALA A 110 -9.35 0.98 -24.61
C ALA A 110 -9.59 -0.53 -24.74
N VAL A 111 -8.69 -1.35 -24.18
CA VAL A 111 -8.86 -2.82 -24.16
C VAL A 111 -10.06 -3.23 -23.30
N GLY A 112 -10.29 -2.54 -22.18
CA GLY A 112 -11.44 -2.78 -21.32
C GLY A 112 -12.77 -2.46 -22.01
N GLU A 113 -12.85 -1.33 -22.71
CA GLU A 113 -14.02 -0.92 -23.47
C GLU A 113 -14.32 -1.92 -24.60
N GLU A 114 -13.30 -2.33 -25.36
CA GLU A 114 -13.44 -3.37 -26.40
C GLU A 114 -13.98 -4.68 -25.83
N LYS A 115 -13.42 -5.16 -24.70
CA LYS A 115 -13.85 -6.41 -24.07
C LYS A 115 -15.23 -6.31 -23.41
N LEU A 116 -15.59 -5.16 -22.88
CA LEU A 116 -16.93 -4.93 -22.33
C LEU A 116 -17.99 -4.90 -23.43
N ASP A 117 -17.67 -4.32 -24.59
CA ASP A 117 -18.55 -4.31 -25.77
C ASP A 117 -18.71 -5.73 -26.35
N GLU A 118 -17.61 -6.50 -26.43
CA GLU A 118 -17.59 -7.91 -26.86
C GLU A 118 -18.42 -8.83 -25.94
N LEU A 119 -18.46 -8.52 -24.64
CA LEU A 119 -19.26 -9.23 -23.64
C LEU A 119 -20.72 -8.75 -23.57
N GLY A 120 -21.13 -7.78 -24.39
CA GLY A 120 -22.48 -7.21 -24.38
C GLY A 120 -22.83 -6.52 -23.07
N PHE A 121 -21.81 -6.02 -22.34
CA PHE A 121 -21.98 -5.42 -21.02
C PHE A 121 -22.56 -4.01 -21.17
N VAL A 122 -23.89 -3.92 -21.32
CA VAL A 122 -24.59 -2.65 -21.49
C VAL A 122 -24.39 -1.77 -20.25
N LYS A 123 -24.12 -0.48 -20.48
CA LYS A 123 -23.88 0.56 -19.48
C LYS A 123 -24.92 0.59 -18.35
N ASP A 124 -26.14 0.16 -18.64
CA ASP A 124 -27.25 0.09 -17.69
C ASP A 124 -27.12 -1.07 -16.69
N ASN A 125 -26.74 -2.27 -17.16
CA ASN A 125 -26.46 -3.42 -16.27
C ASN A 125 -25.23 -3.15 -15.40
N ALA A 126 -24.19 -2.51 -15.96
CA ALA A 126 -23.02 -2.08 -15.20
C ALA A 126 -23.39 -1.09 -14.09
N ARG A 127 -24.26 -0.11 -14.38
CA ARG A 127 -24.73 0.85 -13.38
C ARG A 127 -25.52 0.16 -12.27
N GLU A 128 -26.41 -0.77 -12.60
CA GLU A 128 -27.21 -1.47 -11.59
C GLU A 128 -26.32 -2.37 -10.70
N THR A 129 -25.39 -3.12 -11.29
CA THR A 129 -24.41 -3.92 -10.53
C THR A 129 -23.52 -3.04 -9.65
N ALA A 130 -23.05 -1.91 -10.16
CA ALA A 130 -22.28 -0.96 -9.37
C ALA A 130 -23.10 -0.37 -8.22
N LYS A 131 -24.38 -0.06 -8.44
CA LYS A 131 -25.28 0.47 -7.42
C LYS A 131 -25.53 -0.57 -6.32
N LYS A 132 -25.85 -1.81 -6.69
CA LYS A 132 -26.00 -2.94 -5.75
C LYS A 132 -24.72 -3.16 -4.93
N LEU A 133 -23.56 -3.13 -5.58
CA LEU A 133 -22.28 -3.27 -4.89
C LEU A 133 -22.02 -2.13 -3.90
N MET A 134 -22.35 -0.89 -4.29
CA MET A 134 -22.24 0.27 -3.40
C MET A 134 -23.21 0.21 -2.23
N ASP A 135 -24.42 -0.27 -2.44
CA ASP A 135 -25.43 -0.43 -1.38
C ASP A 135 -25.02 -1.53 -0.40
N THR A 136 -24.57 -2.70 -0.89
CA THR A 136 -23.99 -3.76 -0.03
C THR A 136 -22.75 -3.27 0.72
N ALA A 137 -21.88 -2.50 0.08
CA ALA A 137 -20.71 -1.93 0.74
C ALA A 137 -21.10 -0.91 1.83
N LYS A 138 -22.12 -0.08 1.60
CA LYS A 138 -22.65 0.86 2.60
C LYS A 138 -23.29 0.13 3.78
N GLU A 139 -24.06 -0.91 3.53
CA GLU A 139 -24.67 -1.74 4.58
C GLU A 139 -23.59 -2.38 5.46
N ALA A 140 -22.60 -3.03 4.85
CA ALA A 140 -21.47 -3.62 5.56
C ALA A 140 -20.67 -2.56 6.35
N ALA A 141 -20.45 -1.37 5.78
CA ALA A 141 -19.78 -0.28 6.45
C ALA A 141 -20.58 0.27 7.64
N ASN A 142 -21.90 0.40 7.51
CA ASN A 142 -22.78 0.85 8.58
C ASN A 142 -22.84 -0.17 9.73
N GLU A 143 -22.88 -1.47 9.42
CA GLU A 143 -22.87 -2.54 10.41
C GLU A 143 -21.52 -2.61 11.14
N ALA A 144 -20.40 -2.54 10.40
CA ALA A 144 -19.07 -2.46 10.98
C ALA A 144 -18.88 -1.20 11.85
N SER A 145 -19.41 -0.05 11.41
CA SER A 145 -19.34 1.20 12.17
C SER A 145 -20.21 1.16 13.42
N SER A 146 -21.38 0.53 13.35
CA SER A 146 -22.28 0.34 14.50
C SER A 146 -21.65 -0.60 15.53
N ALA A 147 -21.09 -1.73 15.09
CA ALA A 147 -20.38 -2.67 15.96
C ALA A 147 -19.11 -2.05 16.58
N ALA A 148 -18.37 -1.22 15.84
CA ALA A 148 -17.22 -0.49 16.36
C ALA A 148 -17.64 0.61 17.35
N ALA A 149 -18.73 1.35 17.08
CA ALA A 149 -19.27 2.37 17.96
C ALA A 149 -19.85 1.77 19.25
N GLU A 150 -20.47 0.60 19.17
CA GLU A 150 -20.99 -0.13 20.34
C GLU A 150 -19.84 -0.65 21.22
N LYS A 151 -18.78 -1.22 20.61
CA LYS A 151 -17.56 -1.58 21.34
C LYS A 151 -16.85 -0.38 21.98
N ALA A 152 -16.82 0.76 21.30
CA ALA A 152 -16.22 2.00 21.83
C ALA A 152 -17.05 2.64 22.94
N ARG A 153 -18.39 2.43 22.96
CA ARG A 153 -19.29 2.90 24.02
C ARG A 153 -19.43 1.95 25.20
N GLY A 154 -19.14 0.66 25.01
CA GLY A 154 -19.13 -0.36 26.07
C GLY A 154 -17.78 -0.51 26.78
N SER A 155 -16.80 0.34 26.47
CA SER A 155 -15.51 0.44 27.17
C SER A 155 -15.49 1.69 28.06
N GLU A 156 -16.45 1.76 28.98
CA GLU A 156 -16.45 2.62 30.18
C GLU A 156 -16.84 1.78 31.40
#